data_AF-A0AAN7DT83-F1
#
_entry.id   AF-A0AAN7DT83-F1
#
_cell.length_a   1.000
_cell.length_b   1.000
_cell.length_c   1.000
_cell.angle_alpha   90.00
_cell.angle_beta   90.00
_cell.angle_gamma   90.00
#
_symmetry.space_group_name_H-M   'P 1'
#
loop_
_entity.id
_entity.type
_entity.pdbx_description
1 polymer ?
#
loop_
_entity_poly.entity_id
_entity_poly.type
_entity_poly.pdbx_seq_one_letter_code
_entity_poly.pdbx_strand_id
1 'polypeptide(L)' 'MGESRTELLAWVNDLLQLNYTKVEQAGTGAAYCQIMDSVFNDVHMTKVKFDTKHEYEYVSNFKVLQHTFDKHK' A
#
# COMPACT_ATOMS: atom_id res chain seq x y z
N MET A 1 -14.14 -16.06 -9.11
CA MET A 1 -12.82 -16.41 -9.66
C MET A 1 -11.85 -15.45 -9.00
N GLY A 2 -10.86 -15.94 -8.24
CA GLY A 2 -9.92 -15.09 -7.51
C GLY A 2 -8.53 -15.23 -8.12
N GLU A 3 -7.74 -14.16 -8.08
CA GLU A 3 -6.35 -14.16 -8.54
C GLU A 3 -5.45 -14.97 -7.60
N SER A 4 -4.41 -15.60 -8.14
CA SER A 4 -3.40 -16.27 -7.32
C SER A 4 -2.50 -15.26 -6.60
N ARG A 5 -1.86 -15.69 -5.51
CA ARG A 5 -0.91 -14.84 -4.77
C ARG A 5 0.24 -14.33 -5.66
N THR A 6 0.67 -15.16 -6.61
CA THR A 6 1.76 -14.82 -7.53
C THR A 6 1.33 -13.76 -8.53
N GLU A 7 0.13 -13.89 -9.09
CA GLU A 7 -0.43 -12.87 -10.00
C GLU A 7 -0.65 -11.54 -9.29
N LEU A 8 -1.18 -11.56 -8.07
CA LEU A 8 -1.35 -10.33 -7.28
C LEU A 8 -0.03 -9.64 -6.96
N LEU A 9 1.02 -10.38 -6.59
CA LEU A 9 2.34 -9.80 -6.35
C LEU A 9 2.96 -9.23 -7.62
N ALA A 10 2.83 -9.92 -8.75
CA ALA A 10 3.30 -9.42 -10.03
C ALA A 10 2.60 -8.10 -10.39
N TRP A 11 1.27 -8.06 -10.28
CA TRP A 11 0.50 -6.83 -10.53
C TRP A 11 0.91 -5.66 -9.63
N VAL A 12 1.07 -5.90 -8.31
CA VAL A 12 1.52 -4.83 -7.39
C VAL A 12 2.91 -4.33 -7.76
N ASN A 13 3.84 -5.23 -8.09
CA ASN A 13 5.20 -4.86 -8.49
C ASN A 13 5.21 -4.05 -9.78
N ASP A 14 4.43 -4.46 -10.78
CA ASP A 14 4.35 -3.78 -12.07
C ASP A 14 3.69 -2.40 -11.92
N LEU A 15 2.60 -2.30 -11.14
CA LEU A 15 1.91 -1.03 -10.92
C LEU A 15 2.77 -0.01 -10.18
N LEU A 16 3.46 -0.46 -9.12
CA LEU A 16 4.16 0.43 -8.17
C LEU A 16 5.68 0.48 -8.38
N GLN A 17 6.21 -0.26 -9.35
CA GLN A 17 7.64 -0.41 -9.61
C GLN A 17 8.39 -0.92 -8.37
N LEU A 18 7.84 -1.97 -7.74
CA LEU A 18 8.38 -2.61 -6.54
C LEU A 18 9.00 -3.99 -6.87
N ASN A 19 9.67 -4.57 -5.88
CA ASN A 19 10.28 -5.91 -5.97
C ASN A 19 9.86 -6.79 -4.79
N TYR A 20 8.55 -6.87 -4.52
CA TYR A 20 8.02 -7.77 -3.51
C TYR A 20 8.14 -9.22 -3.98
N THR A 21 8.65 -10.05 -3.09
CA THR A 21 8.80 -11.51 -3.26
C THR A 21 7.82 -12.28 -2.39
N LYS A 22 7.22 -11.60 -1.41
CA LYS A 22 6.35 -12.15 -0.37
C LYS A 22 5.17 -11.21 -0.12
N VAL A 23 3.98 -11.78 0.08
CA VAL A 23 2.75 -11.00 0.31
C VAL A 23 2.84 -10.20 1.61
N GLU A 24 3.57 -10.72 2.59
CA GLU A 24 3.82 -10.10 3.90
C GLU A 24 4.48 -8.72 3.78
N GLN A 25 5.21 -8.42 2.69
CA GLN A 25 5.80 -7.11 2.45
C GLN A 25 4.74 -6.00 2.27
N ALA A 26 3.54 -6.35 1.77
CA ALA A 26 2.40 -5.44 1.71
C ALA A 26 1.81 -5.13 3.11
N GLY A 27 2.19 -5.89 4.14
CA GLY A 27 1.75 -5.68 5.53
C GLY A 27 2.17 -4.34 6.14
N THR A 28 3.14 -3.65 5.54
CA THR A 28 3.56 -2.30 5.96
C THR A 28 2.49 -1.22 5.71
N GLY A 29 1.51 -1.50 4.84
CA GLY A 29 0.45 -0.56 4.46
C GLY A 29 0.86 0.48 3.39
N ALA A 30 2.15 0.59 3.05
CA ALA A 30 2.64 1.60 2.10
C ALA A 30 2.15 1.34 0.67
N ALA A 31 2.20 0.08 0.21
CA ALA A 31 1.72 -0.30 -1.13
C ALA A 31 0.23 0.04 -1.33
N TYR A 32 -0.60 -0.16 -0.30
CA TYR A 32 -2.02 0.21 -0.37
C TYR A 32 -2.22 1.72 -0.49
N CYS A 33 -1.42 2.53 0.20
CA CYS A 33 -1.46 3.99 0.05
C CYS A 33 -1.09 4.40 -1.38
N GLN A 34 -0.07 3.79 -1.98
CA GLN A 34 0.31 4.08 -3.37
C GLN A 34 -0.76 3.64 -4.39
N ILE A 35 -1.43 2.50 -4.17
CA ILE A 35 -2.54 2.05 -5.02
C ILE A 35 -3.69 3.06 -4.96
N MET A 36 -4.01 3.59 -3.78
CA MET A 36 -5.05 4.60 -3.66
C MET A 36 -4.65 5.92 -4.32
N ASP A 37 -3.38 6.29 -4.22
CA ASP A 37 -2.85 7.50 -4.83
C ASP A 37 -2.86 7.43 -6.36
N SER A 38 -2.61 6.25 -6.96
CA SER A 38 -2.70 6.09 -8.41
C SER A 38 -4.12 6.26 -8.97
N VAL A 39 -5.14 6.15 -8.11
CA VAL A 39 -6.55 6.34 -8.46
C VAL A 39 -6.99 7.78 -8.20
N PHE A 40 -6.78 8.30 -6.99
CA PHE A 40 -7.34 9.58 -6.53
C PHE A 40 -6.35 10.76 -6.61
N ASN A 41 -5.04 10.50 -6.67
CA ASN A 41 -3.95 11.48 -6.70
C ASN A 41 -4.00 12.52 -5.57
N ASP A 42 -4.56 12.15 -4.41
CA ASP A 42 -4.76 13.06 -3.28
C ASP A 42 -4.44 12.43 -1.91
N VAL A 43 -3.71 11.31 -1.92
CA VAL A 43 -3.23 10.67 -0.69
C VAL A 43 -2.10 11.51 -0.11
N HIS A 44 -2.04 11.65 1.22
CA HIS A 44 -0.95 12.35 1.89
C HIS A 44 0.34 11.50 1.89
N MET A 45 0.95 11.30 0.72
CA MET A 45 2.11 10.44 0.51
C MET A 45 3.36 10.87 1.31
N THR A 46 3.47 12.15 1.67
CA THR A 46 4.53 12.66 2.56
C THR A 46 4.45 12.10 3.98
N LYS A 47 3.29 11.55 4.40
CA LYS A 47 3.11 10.88 5.70
C LYS A 47 3.28 9.37 5.61
N VAL A 48 3.40 8.80 4.41
CA VAL A 48 3.59 7.37 4.20
C VAL A 48 5.06 7.04 4.44
N LYS A 49 5.31 6.04 5.30
CA LYS A 49 6.64 5.54 5.62
C LYS A 49 6.94 4.30 4.77
N PHE A 50 7.97 4.38 3.93
CA PHE A 50 8.36 3.28 3.03
C PHE A 50 9.41 2.34 3.62
N ASP A 51 10.39 2.87 4.37
CA ASP A 51 11.42 2.07 5.05
C ASP A 51 11.03 1.83 6.53
N THR A 52 9.95 1.09 6.74
CA THR A 52 9.47 0.74 8.08
C THR A 52 10.06 -0.59 8.53
N LYS A 53 10.55 -0.64 9.78
CA LYS A 53 11.16 -1.85 10.35
C LYS A 53 10.38 -2.40 11.55
N HIS A 54 9.47 -1.60 12.10
CA HIS A 54 8.71 -1.95 13.29
C HIS A 54 7.21 -1.84 13.03
N GLU A 55 6.45 -2.79 13.58
CA GLU A 55 5.00 -2.90 13.35
C GLU A 55 4.21 -1.65 13.77
N TYR A 56 4.65 -0.95 14.82
CA TYR A 56 3.99 0.29 15.27
C TYR A 56 4.05 1.38 14.20
N GLU A 57 5.02 1.33 13.27
CA GLU A 57 5.11 2.25 12.15
C GLU A 57 4.10 1.94 11.05
N TYR A 58 3.72 0.67 10.89
CA TYR A 58 2.71 0.25 9.90
C TYR A 58 1.36 0.89 10.23
N VAL A 59 1.04 1.03 11.52
CA VAL A 59 -0.18 1.69 12.00
C VAL A 59 -0.30 3.12 11.43
N SER A 60 0.80 3.84 11.27
CA SER A 60 0.77 5.20 10.70
C SER A 60 0.35 5.20 9.23
N ASN A 61 0.84 4.24 8.42
CA ASN A 61 0.43 4.06 7.03
C ASN A 61 -1.05 3.68 6.93
N PHE A 62 -1.53 2.75 7.77
CA PHE A 62 -2.95 2.37 7.78
C PHE A 62 -3.87 3.53 8.19
N LYS A 63 -3.43 4.44 9.06
CA LYS A 63 -4.19 5.66 9.37
C LYS A 63 -4.28 6.60 8.17
N VAL A 64 -3.21 6.73 7.37
CA VAL A 64 -3.26 7.49 6.11
C VAL A 64 -4.27 6.86 5.15
N LEU A 65 -4.20 5.53 4.99
CA LEU A 65 -5.13 4.79 4.14
C LEU A 65 -6.59 4.95 4.57
N GLN A 66 -6.88 4.82 5.87
CA GLN A 66 -8.23 5.02 6.42
C GLN A 66 -8.76 6.43 6.13
N HIS A 67 -7.92 7.45 6.30
CA HIS A 67 -8.31 8.83 5.99
C HIS A 67 -8.68 9.00 4.50
N THR A 68 -7.92 8.37 3.59
CA THR A 68 -8.26 8.37 2.17
C THR A 68 -9.60 7.69 1.91
N PHE A 69 -9.87 6.54 2.54
CA PHE A 69 -11.18 5.88 2.41
C PHE A 69 -12.33 6.75 2.93
N ASP A 70 -12.17 7.37 4.10
CA ASP A 70 -13.21 8.24 4.66
C ASP A 70 -13.48 9.47 3.80
N LYS A 71 -12.46 9.99 3.11
CA LYS A 71 -12.59 11.12 2.18
C LYS A 71 -13.39 10.77 0.91
N HIS A 72 -13.26 9.53 0.42
CA HIS A 72 -13.84 9.07 -0.86
C HIS A 72 -14.97 8.05 -0.67
N LYS A 73 -15.68 8.11 0.46
CA LYS A 73 -16.88 7.31 0.74
C LYS A 73 -18.05 7.66 -0.18
#